data_AF-A0A4U5LT40-F1
#
_entry.id   AF-A0A4U5LT40-F1
#
_cell.length_a   1.000
_cell.length_b   1.000
_cell.length_c   1.000
_cell.angle_alpha   90.00
_cell.angle_beta   90.00
_cell.angle_gamma   90.00
#
_symmetry.space_group_name_H-M   'P 1'
#
loop_
_entity.id
_entity.type
_entity.pdbx_description
1 polymer ?
#
loop_
_entity_poly.entity_id
_entity_poly.type
_entity_poly.pdbx_seq_one_letter_code
_entity_poly.pdbx_strand_id
1 'polypeptide(L)'
;MEDLGQVYPLCCEYGVYQDNTENKGLNFFREQQQPHQQQSPPKSSYLTLDDFLGSCFPAPAQSMQEIKRLESIAENSEETLYTPALSSSLQLLRKCGSGKEIECNQLGGASDETCSSTRKKLSTEEIIRVAGSRFIQFSDQRCDDFSMLMHPFGYALSGLSEEETRDVELTRLLLATAEEVGYQQFDRASRLLSRCEWVASERSNPLQRVVYYFAEALQGRIHKATGRFIPKEMKGKPNCETPHGLSTHLGHLSMHQNVPFNQVMQLTAIQAIIENVGSARKIHLIDLEIRSGVQWTALMQALADRQRRLDHLKITAVGLRGIQKIEETGKRSMNFPFTFKPVKVSCMSEIKEELFETAADEAIVVVANMILRTMLSRPACLENLMRVIKNLNPSIMIVGEVEANHNSPTFVNRFVEALFFYGAYFDCLETCLKQNTEHRTITEATFSNGIENIVTMEGTDRIARSVKMDVWRAFFSRFRMVEVGFSDSSLYQAGLIPKQFPCGSSCTLEKNGECLIVGWKGTPLHSLSAWKFSRERLWRSLANYNF
;
A
#
# COMPACT_ATOMS: atom_id res chain seq x y z
N MET A 1 17.24 -51.27 18.43
CA MET A 1 17.15 -51.23 19.90
C MET A 1 17.31 -49.78 20.29
N GLU A 2 16.23 -49.02 20.15
CA GLU A 2 15.24 -48.68 21.21
C GLU A 2 15.70 -47.36 21.86
N ASP A 3 15.16 -46.19 21.52
CA ASP A 3 13.78 -45.65 21.61
C ASP A 3 13.36 -45.24 23.04
N LEU A 4 12.53 -44.19 23.10
CA LEU A 4 11.94 -43.46 24.25
C LEU A 4 12.76 -42.22 24.71
N GLY A 5 12.23 -40.99 24.78
CA GLY A 5 10.88 -40.49 24.55
C GLY A 5 10.59 -39.27 25.44
N GLN A 6 10.07 -38.19 24.82
CA GLN A 6 9.20 -37.11 25.36
C GLN A 6 9.79 -36.19 26.48
N VAL A 7 9.42 -34.92 26.66
CA VAL A 7 8.08 -34.31 26.77
C VAL A 7 8.14 -32.77 26.50
N TYR A 8 7.17 -32.24 25.75
CA TYR A 8 6.82 -30.81 25.62
C TYR A 8 5.99 -30.33 26.83
N PRO A 9 6.01 -29.04 27.22
CA PRO A 9 4.91 -28.44 27.98
C PRO A 9 3.96 -27.65 27.08
N LEU A 10 2.70 -28.12 27.05
CA LEU A 10 1.49 -27.42 26.61
C LEU A 10 0.89 -26.62 27.78
N CYS A 11 0.27 -25.49 27.43
CA CYS A 11 -0.89 -24.79 28.02
C CYS A 11 -1.05 -24.63 29.55
N CYS A 12 -1.38 -23.40 29.96
CA CYS A 12 -2.32 -23.15 31.06
C CYS A 12 -3.45 -22.23 30.60
N GLU A 13 -4.67 -22.77 30.66
CA GLU A 13 -5.95 -22.08 30.77
C GLU A 13 -6.12 -21.51 32.19
N TYR A 14 -6.81 -20.38 32.31
CA TYR A 14 -7.59 -19.97 33.49
C TYR A 14 -8.74 -19.10 32.94
N GLY A 15 -10.00 -19.22 33.33
CA GLY A 15 -10.60 -19.83 34.50
C GLY A 15 -11.74 -18.92 34.93
N VAL A 16 -12.98 -19.39 34.77
CA VAL A 16 -14.23 -18.71 35.12
C VAL A 16 -14.30 -18.48 36.63
N TYR A 17 -14.66 -17.26 37.06
CA TYR A 17 -15.14 -17.00 38.42
C TYR A 17 -16.57 -16.46 38.37
N GLN A 18 -17.48 -17.29 38.87
CA GLN A 18 -18.77 -16.87 39.42
C GLN A 18 -18.51 -16.19 40.76
N ASP A 19 -19.20 -15.08 41.02
CA ASP A 19 -19.49 -14.69 42.40
C ASP A 19 -20.97 -14.28 42.51
N ASN A 20 -21.65 -14.95 43.44
CA ASN A 20 -23.03 -14.77 43.81
C ASN A 20 -23.02 -14.18 45.23
N THR A 21 -23.53 -12.97 45.41
CA THR A 21 -24.05 -12.55 46.72
C THR A 21 -25.26 -11.65 46.54
N GLU A 22 -26.38 -12.12 47.08
CA GLU A 22 -27.69 -11.47 47.08
C GLU A 22 -27.85 -10.43 48.19
N ASN A 23 -28.72 -9.45 47.87
CA ASN A 23 -29.76 -8.82 48.69
C ASN A 23 -29.44 -7.74 49.74
N LYS A 24 -29.92 -6.52 49.42
CA LYS A 24 -30.93 -5.67 50.11
C LYS A 24 -30.74 -4.24 49.54
N GLY A 25 -31.70 -3.46 49.05
CA GLY A 25 -33.16 -3.40 49.15
C GLY A 25 -33.54 -1.92 49.27
N LEU A 26 -34.68 -1.51 48.66
CA LEU A 26 -35.47 -0.28 48.83
C LEU A 26 -35.33 0.90 47.83
N ASN A 27 -36.17 0.81 46.78
CA ASN A 27 -37.41 1.58 46.51
C ASN A 27 -37.45 3.07 46.11
N PHE A 28 -38.45 3.30 45.23
CA PHE A 28 -39.23 4.49 44.84
C PHE A 28 -38.76 5.22 43.55
N PHE A 29 -39.55 5.43 42.48
CA PHE A 29 -41.01 5.46 42.27
C PHE A 29 -41.44 4.89 40.88
N ARG A 30 -42.65 4.34 40.87
CA ARG A 30 -43.59 4.01 39.76
C ARG A 30 -44.33 5.32 39.43
N GLU A 31 -44.70 5.76 38.21
CA GLU A 31 -45.66 5.26 37.21
C GLU A 31 -45.69 6.27 36.05
N GLN A 32 -45.87 5.82 34.80
CA GLN A 32 -47.04 6.12 33.94
C GLN A 32 -46.74 5.76 32.47
N GLN A 33 -47.62 4.93 31.91
CA GLN A 33 -47.68 4.54 30.50
C GLN A 33 -48.69 5.41 29.73
N GLN A 34 -48.49 5.46 28.40
CA GLN A 34 -49.40 5.79 27.28
C GLN A 34 -49.13 7.13 26.54
N PRO A 35 -49.51 7.28 25.25
CA PRO A 35 -48.82 6.70 24.08
C PRO A 35 -48.58 7.72 22.92
N HIS A 36 -47.76 7.32 21.94
CA HIS A 36 -47.66 7.86 20.56
C HIS A 36 -47.32 9.34 20.31
N GLN A 37 -46.10 9.57 19.81
CA GLN A 37 -45.89 10.19 18.49
C GLN A 37 -44.57 9.68 17.90
N GLN A 38 -44.66 8.92 16.80
CA GLN A 38 -43.50 8.50 16.00
C GLN A 38 -42.85 9.74 15.37
N GLN A 39 -41.67 10.11 15.86
CA GLN A 39 -40.71 10.87 15.06
C GLN A 39 -39.77 9.87 14.38
N SER A 40 -39.81 9.86 13.05
CA SER A 40 -38.87 9.13 12.21
C SER A 40 -37.43 9.49 12.55
N PRO A 41 -36.51 8.54 12.74
CA PRO A 41 -35.10 8.85 12.92
C PRO A 41 -34.54 9.49 11.64
N PRO A 42 -33.51 10.35 11.75
CA PRO A 42 -32.96 11.06 10.61
C PRO A 42 -32.40 10.06 9.59
N LYS A 43 -32.74 10.28 8.31
CA LYS A 43 -32.22 9.51 7.17
C LYS A 43 -30.69 9.55 7.21
N SER A 44 -30.07 8.46 7.65
CA SER A 44 -28.66 8.19 7.40
C SER A 44 -28.47 8.13 5.89
N SER A 45 -27.70 9.07 5.33
CA SER A 45 -27.32 9.09 3.92
C SER A 45 -26.31 7.96 3.65
N TYR A 46 -26.79 6.73 3.64
CA TYR A 46 -26.07 5.63 3.00
C TYR A 46 -26.19 5.85 1.49
N LEU A 47 -25.05 6.14 0.84
CA LEU A 47 -24.96 6.06 -0.62
C LEU A 47 -25.33 4.64 -1.06
N THR A 48 -26.21 4.52 -2.04
CA THR A 48 -26.64 3.23 -2.57
C THR A 48 -25.51 2.62 -3.41
N LEU A 49 -25.48 1.29 -3.53
CA LEU A 49 -24.52 0.57 -4.37
C LEU A 49 -24.55 1.06 -5.84
N ASP A 50 -25.69 1.62 -6.27
CA ASP A 50 -25.88 2.20 -7.60
C ASP A 50 -25.09 3.49 -7.81
N ASP A 51 -24.91 4.34 -6.79
CA ASP A 51 -24.07 5.54 -6.88
C ASP A 51 -22.57 5.17 -7.04
N PHE A 52 -22.16 4.05 -6.46
CA PHE A 52 -20.81 3.51 -6.58
C PHE A 52 -20.52 2.92 -7.98
N LEU A 53 -21.52 2.29 -8.60
CA LEU A 53 -21.37 1.62 -9.89
C LEU A 53 -21.65 2.52 -11.10
N GLY A 54 -22.54 3.51 -10.97
CA GLY A 54 -22.96 4.39 -12.07
C GLY A 54 -21.86 5.29 -12.64
N SER A 55 -20.75 5.48 -11.90
CA SER A 55 -19.59 6.26 -12.33
C SER A 55 -18.48 5.43 -13.01
N CYS A 56 -18.47 4.11 -12.84
CA CYS A 56 -17.32 3.26 -13.21
C CYS A 56 -17.40 2.64 -14.62
N PHE A 57 -18.55 2.70 -15.29
CA PHE A 57 -18.75 2.05 -16.60
C PHE A 57 -19.53 2.95 -17.58
N PRO A 58 -18.86 3.82 -18.37
CA PRO A 58 -19.49 4.35 -19.58
C PRO A 58 -19.64 3.22 -20.61
N ALA A 59 -20.80 3.17 -21.26
CA ALA A 59 -21.12 2.18 -22.29
C ALA A 59 -20.07 2.19 -23.43
N PRO A 60 -19.73 1.03 -24.04
CA PRO A 60 -18.71 0.96 -25.07
C PRO A 60 -19.23 1.58 -26.37
N ALA A 61 -18.77 2.80 -26.69
CA ALA A 61 -18.88 3.36 -28.03
C ALA A 61 -17.59 3.08 -28.82
N GLN A 62 -17.78 2.51 -30.00
CA GLN A 62 -16.77 2.16 -30.99
C GLN A 62 -15.92 3.38 -31.42
N SER A 63 -14.60 3.23 -31.55
CA SER A 63 -13.96 3.21 -32.88
C SER A 63 -12.47 2.92 -32.78
N MET A 64 -12.06 1.94 -33.57
CA MET A 64 -10.72 1.40 -33.73
C MET A 64 -10.00 2.25 -34.79
N GLN A 65 -9.71 3.52 -34.51
CA GLN A 65 -8.99 4.40 -35.47
C GLN A 65 -7.91 5.31 -34.85
N GLU A 66 -7.77 5.40 -33.52
CA GLU A 66 -6.71 6.22 -32.90
C GLU A 66 -5.41 5.48 -32.57
N ILE A 67 -5.32 4.17 -32.84
CA ILE A 67 -4.13 3.35 -32.51
C ILE A 67 -2.87 3.79 -33.29
N LYS A 68 -3.02 4.52 -34.41
CA LYS A 68 -1.87 4.98 -35.23
C LYS A 68 -1.13 6.23 -34.72
N ARG A 69 -1.50 6.81 -33.57
CA ARG A 69 -0.80 7.99 -33.01
C ARG A 69 0.13 7.69 -31.84
N LEU A 70 0.16 6.45 -31.32
CA LEU A 70 1.00 6.08 -30.17
C LEU A 70 2.31 5.37 -30.54
N GLU A 71 2.58 5.14 -31.83
CA GLU A 71 3.82 4.51 -32.34
C GLU A 71 5.06 5.43 -32.34
N SER A 72 5.04 6.58 -31.64
CA SER A 72 6.20 7.51 -31.60
C SER A 72 6.92 7.60 -30.25
N ILE A 73 6.58 6.74 -29.29
CA ILE A 73 7.29 6.66 -27.99
C ILE A 73 7.76 5.22 -27.75
N ALA A 74 8.64 4.74 -28.61
CA ALA A 74 9.38 3.52 -28.37
C ALA A 74 10.66 3.54 -29.19
N GLU A 75 11.73 4.10 -28.63
CA GLU A 75 13.11 3.68 -28.91
C GLU A 75 14.03 4.40 -27.92
N ASN A 76 14.53 3.65 -26.94
CA ASN A 76 15.88 3.75 -26.36
C ASN A 76 15.98 2.74 -25.21
N SER A 77 16.33 1.51 -25.54
CA SER A 77 16.78 0.51 -24.57
C SER A 77 18.31 0.45 -24.62
N GLU A 78 18.98 0.96 -23.59
CA GLU A 78 20.39 0.65 -23.34
C GLU A 78 20.49 -0.40 -22.23
N GLU A 79 21.17 -1.50 -22.56
CA GLU A 79 21.59 -2.55 -21.64
C GLU A 79 22.57 -1.99 -20.60
N THR A 80 22.38 -2.30 -19.32
CA THR A 80 23.36 -1.96 -18.27
C THR A 80 23.83 -3.21 -17.53
N LEU A 81 25.14 -3.47 -17.66
CA LEU A 81 25.90 -4.52 -16.98
C LEU A 81 26.04 -4.24 -15.48
N TYR A 82 25.95 -5.31 -14.68
CA TYR A 82 26.10 -5.31 -13.21
C TYR A 82 27.51 -4.97 -12.72
N THR A 83 27.61 -4.13 -11.69
CA THR A 83 28.78 -3.99 -10.79
C THR A 83 28.34 -3.89 -9.32
N PRO A 84 29.14 -4.34 -8.32
CA PRO A 84 28.66 -4.53 -6.96
C PRO A 84 28.76 -3.29 -6.05
N ALA A 85 27.58 -2.85 -5.57
CA ALA A 85 27.22 -2.34 -4.23
C ALA A 85 28.03 -1.21 -3.53
N LEU A 86 27.57 0.04 -3.74
CA LEU A 86 27.31 1.02 -2.66
C LEU A 86 25.78 1.13 -2.48
N SER A 87 25.29 1.25 -1.25
CA SER A 87 23.88 1.06 -0.89
C SER A 87 22.89 2.01 -1.60
N SER A 88 21.73 1.47 -2.01
CA SER A 88 20.73 2.16 -2.83
C SER A 88 20.13 3.42 -2.20
N SER A 89 20.08 3.54 -0.87
CA SER A 89 19.43 4.68 -0.17
C SER A 89 20.38 5.86 0.02
N LEU A 90 21.68 5.61 0.24
CA LEU A 90 22.71 6.64 0.07
C LEU A 90 22.87 6.99 -1.41
N GLN A 91 22.63 6.07 -2.35
CA GLN A 91 22.53 6.39 -3.77
C GLN A 91 21.25 7.16 -4.12
N LEU A 92 20.10 7.00 -3.43
CA LEU A 92 18.96 7.88 -3.63
C LEU A 92 19.34 9.30 -3.21
N LEU A 93 19.90 9.45 -2.01
CA LEU A 93 20.34 10.75 -1.50
C LEU A 93 21.58 11.30 -2.27
N ARG A 94 22.48 10.45 -2.83
CA ARG A 94 23.67 10.85 -3.63
C ARG A 94 23.39 11.02 -5.13
N LYS A 95 22.54 10.20 -5.77
CA LYS A 95 21.98 10.50 -7.11
C LYS A 95 21.19 11.80 -7.06
N CYS A 96 20.61 12.16 -5.91
CA CYS A 96 20.06 13.49 -5.67
C CYS A 96 21.12 14.61 -5.61
N GLY A 97 22.39 14.30 -5.40
CA GLY A 97 23.51 15.25 -5.51
C GLY A 97 24.05 15.42 -6.93
N SER A 98 23.73 14.51 -7.87
CA SER A 98 24.23 14.51 -9.24
C SER A 98 23.09 14.32 -10.26
N GLY A 99 22.43 15.42 -10.66
CA GLY A 99 21.67 15.47 -11.91
C GLY A 99 20.14 15.36 -11.80
N LYS A 100 19.49 16.52 -11.64
CA LYS A 100 18.57 17.14 -12.61
C LYS A 100 18.35 18.55 -12.09
N GLU A 101 18.59 19.57 -12.92
CA GLU A 101 18.10 20.91 -12.64
C GLU A 101 16.63 20.77 -12.23
N ILE A 102 16.26 21.32 -11.08
CA ILE A 102 14.90 21.77 -10.90
C ILE A 102 14.74 22.80 -12.01
N GLU A 103 13.97 22.49 -13.06
CA GLU A 103 13.57 23.46 -14.09
C GLU A 103 12.74 24.57 -13.43
N CYS A 104 13.41 25.44 -12.68
CA CYS A 104 13.02 26.81 -12.52
C CYS A 104 13.45 27.48 -13.82
N ASN A 105 12.53 27.54 -14.79
CA ASN A 105 12.63 28.22 -16.07
C ASN A 105 13.75 29.29 -16.09
N GLN A 106 14.89 28.96 -16.69
CA GLN A 106 15.87 29.96 -17.10
C GLN A 106 15.35 30.64 -18.37
N LEU A 107 14.83 31.86 -18.23
CA LEU A 107 14.77 32.81 -19.33
C LEU A 107 15.68 33.97 -18.94
N GLY A 108 16.93 33.90 -19.42
CA GLY A 108 17.80 35.06 -19.51
C GLY A 108 17.46 35.85 -20.78
N GLY A 109 17.25 37.15 -20.64
CA GLY A 109 17.21 38.08 -21.78
C GLY A 109 16.13 39.15 -21.70
N ALA A 110 16.44 40.22 -20.95
CA ALA A 110 15.92 41.59 -21.06
C ALA A 110 14.60 41.85 -21.83
N SER A 111 13.51 42.07 -21.07
CA SER A 111 12.67 43.27 -21.20
C SER A 111 11.63 43.29 -20.08
N ASP A 112 11.46 44.46 -19.48
CA ASP A 112 10.47 44.83 -18.46
C ASP A 112 9.05 44.43 -18.89
N GLU A 113 8.54 43.29 -18.45
CA GLU A 113 7.09 43.01 -18.39
C GLU A 113 6.76 42.18 -17.15
N THR A 114 5.85 42.72 -16.35
CA THR A 114 5.37 42.20 -15.08
C THR A 114 4.58 40.89 -15.27
N CYS A 115 5.27 39.78 -15.47
CA CYS A 115 4.64 38.46 -15.45
C CYS A 115 4.78 37.85 -14.05
N SER A 116 3.74 37.98 -13.23
CA SER A 116 3.58 37.24 -11.97
C SER A 116 3.43 35.75 -12.29
N SER A 117 4.54 35.06 -12.57
CA SER A 117 4.57 33.60 -12.65
C SER A 117 4.33 33.04 -11.25
N THR A 118 3.12 32.55 -10.98
CA THR A 118 2.78 31.94 -9.70
C THR A 118 3.67 30.72 -9.48
N ARG A 119 4.70 30.87 -8.64
CA ARG A 119 5.63 29.78 -8.31
C ARG A 119 4.84 28.59 -7.77
N LYS A 120 5.02 27.42 -8.38
CA LYS A 120 4.37 26.18 -7.93
C LYS A 120 4.98 25.77 -6.58
N LYS A 121 4.13 25.63 -5.55
CA LYS A 121 4.54 25.10 -4.24
C LYS A 121 5.14 23.71 -4.41
N LEU A 122 6.25 23.45 -3.75
CA LEU A 122 6.89 22.13 -3.76
C LEU A 122 5.98 21.07 -3.13
N SER A 123 6.02 19.87 -3.68
CA SER A 123 5.43 18.68 -3.06
C SER A 123 6.21 18.25 -1.82
N THR A 124 5.55 17.46 -0.96
CA THR A 124 6.19 16.87 0.22
C THR A 124 7.47 16.10 -0.14
N GLU A 125 7.44 15.35 -1.24
CA GLU A 125 8.59 14.59 -1.74
C GLU A 125 9.76 15.50 -2.14
N GLU A 126 9.50 16.57 -2.89
CA GLU A 126 10.51 17.54 -3.30
C GLU A 126 11.15 18.23 -2.09
N ILE A 127 10.36 18.56 -1.05
CA ILE A 127 10.89 19.11 0.20
C ILE A 127 11.80 18.10 0.92
N ILE A 128 11.37 16.83 1.02
CA ILE A 128 12.19 15.76 1.61
C ILE A 128 13.50 15.61 0.83
N ARG A 129 13.45 15.70 -0.50
CA ARG A 129 14.62 15.64 -1.39
C ARG A 129 15.61 16.77 -1.14
N VAL A 130 15.12 18.01 -1.04
CA VAL A 130 15.95 19.18 -0.71
C VAL A 130 16.57 19.03 0.68
N ALA A 131 15.78 18.59 1.67
CA ALA A 131 16.27 18.37 3.04
C ALA A 131 17.34 17.27 3.11
N GLY A 132 17.15 16.16 2.39
CA GLY A 132 18.12 15.07 2.31
C GLY A 132 19.44 15.50 1.66
N SER A 133 19.36 16.33 0.61
CA SER A 133 20.55 16.90 -0.04
C SER A 133 21.33 17.80 0.91
N ARG A 134 20.64 18.69 1.65
CA ARG A 134 21.28 19.50 2.70
C ARG A 134 21.89 18.63 3.79
N PHE A 135 21.17 17.61 4.24
CA PHE A 135 21.64 16.70 5.27
C PHE A 135 22.98 16.07 4.91
N ILE A 136 23.14 15.55 3.68
CA ILE A 136 24.44 15.02 3.22
C ILE A 136 25.52 16.10 3.17
N GLN A 137 25.21 17.26 2.60
CA GLN A 137 26.20 18.35 2.46
C GLN A 137 26.77 18.76 3.82
N PHE A 138 25.93 18.90 4.85
CA PHE A 138 26.36 19.18 6.22
C PHE A 138 27.16 18.04 6.86
N SER A 139 26.90 16.79 6.45
CA SER A 139 27.65 15.63 6.97
C SER A 139 29.01 15.41 6.28
N ASP A 140 29.19 15.85 5.03
CA ASP A 140 30.41 15.66 4.22
C ASP A 140 31.42 16.85 4.29
N GLN A 141 31.02 18.04 4.75
CA GLN A 141 31.85 19.27 4.77
C GLN A 141 32.16 19.71 6.23
N ARG A 142 33.36 20.12 6.68
CA ARG A 142 34.63 20.59 6.05
C ARG A 142 34.47 21.60 4.90
N CYS A 143 33.45 22.45 4.91
CA CYS A 143 33.40 23.65 4.08
C CYS A 143 32.94 24.83 4.92
N ASP A 144 33.72 25.90 4.83
CA ASP A 144 33.37 27.20 5.36
C ASP A 144 32.17 27.78 4.61
N ASP A 145 31.37 28.60 5.29
CA ASP A 145 30.14 29.26 4.81
C ASP A 145 30.25 29.87 3.39
N PHE A 146 31.46 30.28 2.97
CA PHE A 146 31.72 30.83 1.64
C PHE A 146 31.59 29.82 0.49
N SER A 147 31.82 28.53 0.75
CA SER A 147 31.68 27.48 -0.28
C SER A 147 30.23 27.06 -0.51
N MET A 148 29.33 27.31 0.45
CA MET A 148 27.89 27.07 0.28
C MET A 148 27.26 27.99 -0.78
N LEU A 149 27.71 29.24 -0.88
CA LEU A 149 27.19 30.23 -1.84
C LEU A 149 27.56 29.91 -3.30
N MET A 150 28.66 29.18 -3.51
CA MET A 150 29.19 28.88 -4.85
C MET A 150 28.81 27.47 -5.35
N HIS A 151 28.09 26.67 -4.55
CA HIS A 151 27.62 25.35 -4.96
C HIS A 151 26.43 25.48 -5.94
N PRO A 152 26.26 24.57 -6.93
CA PRO A 152 25.06 24.50 -7.78
C PRO A 152 23.71 24.47 -7.04
N PHE A 153 23.73 24.19 -5.72
CA PHE A 153 22.56 24.16 -4.84
C PHE A 153 22.56 25.27 -3.76
N GLY A 154 23.59 26.11 -3.68
CA GLY A 154 23.53 27.35 -2.89
C GLY A 154 22.42 28.28 -3.40
N TYR A 155 22.19 28.23 -4.72
CA TYR A 155 21.05 28.83 -5.40
C TYR A 155 19.73 28.04 -5.27
N ALA A 156 19.73 26.80 -4.78
CA ALA A 156 18.46 26.08 -4.51
C ALA A 156 17.68 26.71 -3.34
N LEU A 157 18.31 27.63 -2.60
CA LEU A 157 17.70 28.44 -1.55
C LEU A 157 17.10 29.74 -2.07
N SER A 158 17.61 30.27 -3.19
CA SER A 158 17.07 31.48 -3.79
C SER A 158 15.75 31.13 -4.46
N GLY A 159 14.68 31.26 -3.68
CA GLY A 159 13.31 31.19 -4.18
C GLY A 159 12.37 30.39 -3.30
N LEU A 160 12.82 29.60 -2.31
CA LEU A 160 11.92 28.92 -1.37
C LEU A 160 11.08 29.94 -0.58
N SER A 161 9.81 29.60 -0.32
CA SER A 161 9.00 30.36 0.62
C SER A 161 9.49 30.14 2.05
N GLU A 162 9.10 31.02 2.98
CA GLU A 162 9.41 30.83 4.40
C GLU A 162 8.84 29.51 4.95
N GLU A 163 7.65 29.11 4.51
CA GLU A 163 7.03 27.83 4.90
C GLU A 163 7.90 26.67 4.41
N GLU A 164 8.26 26.62 3.12
CA GLU A 164 9.12 25.58 2.55
C GLU A 164 10.49 25.53 3.23
N THR A 165 11.04 26.68 3.60
CA THR A 165 12.34 26.74 4.31
C THR A 165 12.25 26.12 5.70
N ARG A 166 11.18 26.42 6.47
CA ARG A 166 10.94 25.79 7.77
C ARG A 166 10.73 24.28 7.64
N ASP A 167 9.99 23.89 6.63
CA ASP A 167 9.66 22.50 6.30
C ASP A 167 10.89 21.68 5.89
N VAL A 168 11.81 22.26 5.12
CA VAL A 168 13.12 21.67 4.80
C VAL A 168 13.96 21.48 6.07
N GLU A 169 14.04 22.49 6.95
CA GLU A 169 14.82 22.38 8.19
C GLU A 169 14.23 21.35 9.16
N LEU A 170 12.91 21.30 9.28
CA LEU A 170 12.21 20.29 10.08
C LEU A 170 12.54 18.87 9.58
N THR A 171 12.50 18.67 8.27
CA THR A 171 12.79 17.35 7.67
C THR A 171 14.26 16.98 7.81
N ARG A 172 15.18 17.94 7.69
CA ARG A 172 16.61 17.73 7.93
C ARG A 172 16.87 17.31 9.38
N LEU A 173 16.19 17.94 10.34
CA LEU A 173 16.25 17.57 11.75
C LEU A 173 15.72 16.16 12.01
N LEU A 174 14.64 15.76 11.34
CA LEU A 174 14.11 14.40 11.40
C LEU A 174 15.13 13.37 10.88
N LEU A 175 15.79 13.66 9.75
CA LEU A 175 16.83 12.79 9.18
C LEU A 175 18.03 12.64 10.12
N ALA A 176 18.50 13.74 10.72
CA ALA A 176 19.56 13.71 11.74
C ALA A 176 19.15 12.90 12.98
N THR A 177 17.89 13.02 13.41
CA THR A 177 17.36 12.22 14.52
C THR A 177 17.41 10.73 14.17
N ALA A 178 16.98 10.34 12.97
CA ALA A 178 17.00 8.95 12.53
C ALA A 178 18.43 8.39 12.41
N GLU A 179 19.40 9.20 11.97
CA GLU A 179 20.81 8.83 11.96
C GLU A 179 21.34 8.55 13.37
N GLU A 180 21.12 9.46 14.32
CA GLU A 180 21.55 9.27 15.72
C GLU A 180 20.88 8.04 16.36
N VAL A 181 19.62 7.77 16.06
CA VAL A 181 18.94 6.51 16.46
C VAL A 181 19.61 5.30 15.82
N GLY A 182 20.02 5.39 14.55
CA GLY A 182 20.78 4.36 13.85
C GLY A 182 22.12 4.05 14.50
N TYR A 183 22.83 5.07 15.00
CA TYR A 183 24.06 4.95 15.78
C TYR A 183 23.84 4.63 17.27
N GLN A 184 22.60 4.39 17.68
CA GLN A 184 22.21 4.13 19.06
C GLN A 184 22.57 5.25 20.04
N GLN A 185 22.73 6.49 19.55
CA GLN A 185 23.00 7.68 20.35
C GLN A 185 21.68 8.27 20.87
N PHE A 186 20.97 7.52 21.70
CA PHE A 186 19.59 7.83 22.09
C PHE A 186 19.41 9.16 22.83
N ASP A 187 20.40 9.61 23.59
CA ASP A 187 20.35 10.93 24.24
C ASP A 187 20.43 12.08 23.24
N ARG A 188 21.29 11.96 22.22
CA ARG A 188 21.41 12.94 21.13
C ARG A 188 20.14 12.94 20.30
N ALA A 189 19.67 11.76 19.90
CA ALA A 189 18.43 11.57 19.18
C ALA A 189 17.24 12.20 19.92
N SER A 190 17.10 11.97 21.24
CA SER A 190 16.00 12.52 22.02
C SER A 190 15.99 14.05 22.02
N ARG A 191 17.16 14.71 22.12
CA ARG A 191 17.27 16.18 22.05
C ARG A 191 16.86 16.74 20.68
N LEU A 192 17.25 16.07 19.60
CA LEU A 192 16.85 16.46 18.25
C LEU A 192 15.35 16.22 18.03
N LEU A 193 14.84 15.08 18.49
CA LEU A 193 13.44 14.70 18.39
C LEU A 193 12.51 15.68 19.10
N SER A 194 12.84 16.14 20.31
CA SER A 194 12.03 17.14 21.03
C SER A 194 11.85 18.43 20.24
N ARG A 195 12.82 18.81 19.40
CA ARG A 195 12.69 19.95 18.49
C ARG A 195 11.77 19.64 17.31
N CYS A 196 11.79 18.42 16.76
CA CYS A 196 10.82 17.99 15.75
C CYS A 196 9.39 18.03 16.28
N GLU A 197 9.16 17.45 17.47
CA GLU A 197 7.84 17.36 18.10
C GLU A 197 7.25 18.73 18.44
N TRP A 198 8.09 19.71 18.77
CA TRP A 198 7.64 21.08 19.05
C TRP A 198 7.14 21.81 17.78
N VAL A 199 7.65 21.45 16.61
CA VAL A 199 7.33 22.11 15.33
C VAL A 199 6.28 21.33 14.54
N ALA A 200 6.33 19.99 14.57
CA ALA A 200 5.44 19.14 13.79
C ALA A 200 4.03 19.09 14.41
N SER A 201 3.00 19.25 13.57
CA SER A 201 1.60 19.19 14.02
C SER A 201 0.77 18.27 13.13
N GLU A 202 -0.03 17.40 13.75
CA GLU A 202 -0.97 16.49 13.08
C GLU A 202 -2.06 17.23 12.27
N ARG A 203 -2.26 18.54 12.47
CA ARG A 203 -3.31 19.33 11.77
C ARG A 203 -2.78 20.29 10.71
N SER A 204 -1.47 20.30 10.49
CA SER A 204 -0.78 21.26 9.62
C SER A 204 -0.66 20.75 8.18
N ASN A 205 0.33 21.23 7.41
CA ASN A 205 0.55 20.84 6.01
C ASN A 205 0.97 19.34 5.89
N PRO A 206 0.90 18.71 4.71
CA PRO A 206 1.15 17.26 4.59
C PRO A 206 2.56 16.84 5.02
N LEU A 207 3.58 17.68 4.85
CA LEU A 207 4.93 17.38 5.28
C LEU A 207 5.03 17.33 6.82
N GLN A 208 4.51 18.33 7.50
CA GLN A 208 4.54 18.37 8.95
C GLN A 208 3.73 17.22 9.58
N ARG A 209 2.63 16.79 8.93
CA ARG A 209 1.89 15.59 9.35
C ARG A 209 2.68 14.29 9.17
N VAL A 210 3.41 14.12 8.06
CA VAL A 210 4.28 12.93 7.91
C VAL A 210 5.43 12.98 8.91
N VAL A 211 6.07 14.14 9.13
CA VAL A 211 7.12 14.29 10.15
C VAL A 211 6.59 13.95 11.54
N TYR A 212 5.37 14.38 11.88
CA TYR A 212 4.73 14.06 13.16
C TYR A 212 4.66 12.54 13.41
N TYR A 213 4.14 11.76 12.45
CA TYR A 213 4.03 10.30 12.64
C TYR A 213 5.39 9.60 12.66
N PHE A 214 6.37 10.07 11.88
CA PHE A 214 7.74 9.53 11.95
C PHE A 214 8.43 9.89 13.27
N ALA A 215 8.17 11.07 13.83
CA ALA A 215 8.66 11.48 15.13
C ALA A 215 8.06 10.61 16.26
N GLU A 216 6.74 10.37 16.26
CA GLU A 216 6.10 9.44 17.20
C GLU A 216 6.72 8.03 17.11
N ALA A 217 6.97 7.55 15.89
CA ALA A 217 7.58 6.24 15.68
C ALA A 217 9.05 6.19 16.14
N LEU A 218 9.85 7.23 15.91
CA LEU A 218 11.22 7.32 16.44
C LEU A 218 11.23 7.35 17.96
N GLN A 219 10.30 8.09 18.57
CA GLN A 219 10.12 8.13 20.02
C GLN A 219 9.84 6.72 20.57
N GLY A 220 8.92 5.98 19.93
CA GLY A 220 8.63 4.60 20.28
C GLY A 220 9.85 3.68 20.19
N ARG A 221 10.68 3.84 19.15
CA ARG A 221 11.92 3.07 18.99
C ARG A 221 12.94 3.39 20.09
N ILE A 222 13.13 4.67 20.42
CA ILE A 222 14.01 5.12 21.50
C ILE A 222 13.55 4.51 22.82
N HIS A 223 12.27 4.66 23.17
CA HIS A 223 11.72 4.10 24.41
C HIS A 223 11.89 2.58 24.50
N LYS A 224 11.69 1.85 23.40
CA LYS A 224 11.93 0.41 23.31
C LYS A 224 13.39 0.05 23.57
N ALA A 225 14.32 0.78 22.97
CA ALA A 225 15.76 0.53 23.15
C ALA A 225 16.26 0.90 24.56
N THR A 226 15.71 1.93 25.19
CA THR A 226 16.12 2.38 26.53
C THR A 226 15.35 1.71 27.68
N GLY A 227 14.51 0.70 27.40
CA GLY A 227 13.69 0.04 28.42
C GLY A 227 12.59 0.93 29.03
N ARG A 228 12.26 2.06 28.41
CA ARG A 228 11.18 2.99 28.82
C ARG A 228 9.87 2.73 28.07
N PHE A 229 9.76 1.57 27.43
CA PHE A 229 8.61 1.20 26.63
C PHE A 229 7.39 1.04 27.53
N ILE A 230 6.40 1.90 27.33
CA ILE A 230 5.08 1.73 27.92
C ILE A 230 4.24 1.00 26.86
N PRO A 231 3.79 -0.24 27.11
CA PRO A 231 2.90 -0.95 26.20
C PRO A 231 1.69 -0.08 25.86
N LYS A 232 1.28 -0.10 24.59
CA LYS A 232 0.24 0.77 24.01
C LYS A 232 -1.10 0.71 24.78
N GLU A 233 -1.34 -0.36 25.53
CA GLU A 233 -2.51 -0.55 26.41
C GLU A 233 -2.63 0.52 27.52
N MET A 234 -1.55 1.22 27.88
CA MET A 234 -1.55 2.22 28.97
C MET A 234 -1.87 3.66 28.51
N LYS A 235 -1.73 3.97 27.21
CA LYS A 235 -2.13 5.26 26.65
C LYS A 235 -3.51 5.07 26.05
N GLY A 236 -4.56 5.55 26.71
CA GLY A 236 -5.95 5.53 26.24
C GLY A 236 -6.15 6.31 24.92
N LYS A 237 -5.54 5.86 23.83
CA LYS A 237 -6.02 6.08 22.47
C LYS A 237 -7.18 5.09 22.29
N PRO A 238 -8.28 5.47 21.60
CA PRO A 238 -9.36 4.53 21.32
C PRO A 238 -8.74 3.30 20.66
N ASN A 239 -9.21 2.10 21.03
CA ASN A 239 -8.81 0.84 20.43
C ASN A 239 -8.89 0.93 18.90
N CYS A 240 -7.82 1.40 18.25
CA CYS A 240 -7.51 1.02 16.90
C CYS A 240 -6.95 -0.39 17.03
N GLU A 241 -7.86 -1.35 17.29
CA GLU A 241 -7.70 -2.67 16.70
C GLU A 241 -7.23 -2.42 15.28
N THR A 242 -6.04 -2.87 14.91
CA THR A 242 -5.55 -2.77 13.52
C THR A 242 -6.69 -3.21 12.60
N PRO A 243 -7.39 -2.30 11.90
CA PRO A 243 -8.62 -2.65 11.24
C PRO A 243 -8.25 -3.15 9.84
N HIS A 244 -7.55 -4.28 9.79
CA HIS A 244 -7.41 -5.08 8.57
C HIS A 244 -8.61 -6.02 8.36
N GLY A 245 -9.64 -5.87 9.20
CA GLY A 245 -10.96 -6.43 8.97
C GLY A 245 -12.03 -5.38 9.29
N LEU A 246 -12.78 -5.00 8.25
CA LEU A 246 -14.10 -4.38 8.26
C LEU A 246 -14.40 -3.39 9.38
N SER A 247 -14.06 -2.14 9.12
CA SER A 247 -15.14 -1.19 8.94
C SER A 247 -15.25 -0.95 7.45
N THR A 248 -16.43 -0.64 6.94
CA THR A 248 -16.56 0.18 5.75
C THR A 248 -15.95 1.54 6.08
N HIS A 249 -14.62 1.56 6.21
CA HIS A 249 -13.93 2.66 6.82
C HIS A 249 -14.16 3.82 5.86
N LEU A 250 -14.84 4.87 6.31
CA LEU A 250 -15.15 6.03 5.49
C LEU A 250 -13.91 6.51 4.72
N GLY A 251 -12.74 6.44 5.38
CA GLY A 251 -11.41 6.57 4.77
C GLY A 251 -11.15 5.64 3.57
N HIS A 252 -11.33 4.32 3.68
CA HIS A 252 -11.07 3.38 2.57
C HIS A 252 -12.03 3.58 1.38
N LEU A 253 -13.32 3.80 1.64
CA LEU A 253 -14.27 4.12 0.56
C LEU A 253 -13.89 5.43 -0.12
N SER A 254 -13.53 6.45 0.66
CA SER A 254 -13.16 7.75 0.11
C SER A 254 -11.85 7.72 -0.64
N MET A 255 -10.90 6.91 -0.19
CA MET A 255 -9.69 6.60 -0.94
C MET A 255 -10.04 5.97 -2.28
N HIS A 256 -10.94 5.01 -2.30
CA HIS A 256 -11.37 4.37 -3.55
C HIS A 256 -12.09 5.35 -4.50
N GLN A 257 -12.94 6.22 -3.97
CA GLN A 257 -13.72 7.19 -4.74
C GLN A 257 -12.93 8.41 -5.23
N ASN A 258 -11.94 8.87 -4.46
CA ASN A 258 -11.27 10.16 -4.74
C ASN A 258 -9.79 10.00 -5.13
N VAL A 259 -9.20 8.82 -4.94
CA VAL A 259 -7.80 8.57 -5.32
C VAL A 259 -7.74 7.66 -6.54
N PRO A 260 -7.24 8.16 -7.69
CA PRO A 260 -7.39 7.50 -9.00
C PRO A 260 -6.73 6.12 -9.06
N PHE A 261 -5.58 5.94 -8.39
CA PHE A 261 -4.81 4.71 -8.52
C PHE A 261 -5.50 3.47 -7.96
N ASN A 262 -6.46 3.61 -7.04
CA ASN A 262 -7.24 2.48 -6.54
C ASN A 262 -8.13 1.90 -7.63
N GLN A 263 -8.80 2.75 -8.40
CA GLN A 263 -9.66 2.34 -9.51
C GLN A 263 -8.83 1.83 -10.69
N VAL A 264 -7.69 2.46 -10.99
CA VAL A 264 -6.74 1.97 -11.99
C VAL A 264 -6.34 0.53 -11.69
N MET A 265 -5.84 0.26 -10.48
CA MET A 265 -5.41 -1.09 -10.13
C MET A 265 -6.57 -2.09 -10.15
N GLN A 266 -7.74 -1.72 -9.61
CA GLN A 266 -8.89 -2.61 -9.56
C GLN A 266 -9.41 -2.97 -10.94
N LEU A 267 -9.66 -1.99 -11.81
CA LEU A 267 -10.26 -2.22 -13.12
C LEU A 267 -9.28 -2.94 -14.06
N THR A 268 -7.99 -2.62 -13.97
CA THR A 268 -6.94 -3.36 -14.69
C THR A 268 -6.88 -4.82 -14.24
N ALA A 269 -6.95 -5.08 -12.93
CA ALA A 269 -6.98 -6.44 -12.39
C ALA A 269 -8.22 -7.22 -12.84
N ILE A 270 -9.41 -6.60 -12.80
CA ILE A 270 -10.67 -7.21 -13.24
C ILE A 270 -10.59 -7.55 -14.73
N GLN A 271 -10.10 -6.62 -15.56
CA GLN A 271 -9.94 -6.85 -16.99
C GLN A 271 -9.00 -8.03 -17.26
N ALA A 272 -7.85 -8.07 -16.57
CA ALA A 272 -6.92 -9.20 -16.66
C ALA A 272 -7.57 -10.53 -16.25
N ILE A 273 -8.40 -10.54 -15.20
CA ILE A 273 -9.14 -11.73 -14.78
C ILE A 273 -10.09 -12.18 -15.90
N ILE A 274 -10.93 -11.28 -16.43
CA ILE A 274 -11.93 -11.59 -17.47
C ILE A 274 -11.28 -12.16 -18.72
N GLU A 275 -10.18 -11.56 -19.18
CA GLU A 275 -9.44 -12.02 -20.36
C GLU A 275 -8.85 -13.42 -20.16
N ASN A 276 -8.43 -13.76 -18.93
CA ASN A 276 -7.72 -15.00 -18.64
C ASN A 276 -8.62 -16.16 -18.17
N VAL A 277 -9.84 -15.89 -17.68
CA VAL A 277 -10.86 -16.94 -17.48
C VAL A 277 -11.59 -17.31 -18.77
N GLY A 278 -11.51 -16.46 -19.80
CA GLY A 278 -12.03 -16.73 -21.14
C GLY A 278 -13.48 -17.19 -21.15
N SER A 279 -13.75 -18.33 -21.79
CA SER A 279 -15.10 -18.89 -21.93
C SER A 279 -15.55 -19.77 -20.74
N ALA A 280 -14.81 -19.79 -19.63
CA ALA A 280 -15.13 -20.61 -18.47
C ALA A 280 -16.52 -20.29 -17.92
N ARG A 281 -17.31 -21.33 -17.64
CA ARG A 281 -18.67 -21.18 -17.11
C ARG A 281 -18.74 -21.22 -15.59
N LYS A 282 -17.72 -21.82 -14.93
CA LYS A 282 -17.56 -21.81 -13.49
C LYS A 282 -16.24 -21.13 -13.15
N ILE A 283 -16.29 -20.10 -12.32
CA ILE A 283 -15.12 -19.34 -11.89
C ILE A 283 -15.00 -19.45 -10.37
N HIS A 284 -13.81 -19.77 -9.89
CA HIS A 284 -13.49 -19.79 -8.47
C HIS A 284 -12.41 -18.74 -8.17
N LEU A 285 -12.83 -17.62 -7.59
CA LEU A 285 -11.95 -16.55 -7.14
C LEU A 285 -11.51 -16.82 -5.70
N ILE A 286 -10.21 -16.92 -5.48
CA ILE A 286 -9.58 -17.04 -4.17
C ILE A 286 -8.93 -15.70 -3.86
N ASP A 287 -9.48 -14.98 -2.89
CA ASP A 287 -8.95 -13.71 -2.39
C ASP A 287 -8.19 -13.96 -1.09
N LEU A 288 -6.88 -13.70 -1.09
CA LEU A 288 -6.01 -13.94 0.07
C LEU A 288 -6.13 -12.86 1.17
N GLU A 289 -6.89 -11.80 0.94
CA GLU A 289 -7.26 -10.79 1.94
C GLU A 289 -8.42 -9.89 1.41
N ILE A 290 -9.67 -10.35 1.53
CA ILE A 290 -10.82 -9.72 0.85
C ILE A 290 -11.10 -8.26 1.25
N ARG A 291 -10.58 -7.81 2.39
CA ARG A 291 -10.82 -6.48 2.99
C ARG A 291 -12.31 -6.16 3.04
N SER A 292 -12.81 -5.26 2.19
CA SER A 292 -14.24 -4.89 2.14
C SER A 292 -15.05 -5.72 1.12
N GLY A 293 -14.39 -6.46 0.22
CA GLY A 293 -15.02 -7.22 -0.87
C GLY A 293 -15.70 -6.38 -1.95
N VAL A 294 -15.83 -5.06 -1.76
CA VAL A 294 -16.45 -4.13 -2.71
C VAL A 294 -15.77 -4.21 -4.07
N GLN A 295 -14.48 -4.55 -4.14
CA GLN A 295 -13.81 -4.70 -5.43
C GLN A 295 -14.45 -5.75 -6.35
N TRP A 296 -15.12 -6.74 -5.77
CA TRP A 296 -15.70 -7.87 -6.50
C TRP A 296 -17.10 -7.59 -7.05
N THR A 297 -17.75 -6.51 -6.63
CA THR A 297 -19.03 -6.09 -7.24
C THR A 297 -18.83 -5.67 -8.69
N ALA A 298 -17.74 -4.95 -8.99
CA ALA A 298 -17.36 -4.58 -10.35
C ALA A 298 -17.02 -5.81 -11.21
N LEU A 299 -16.38 -6.84 -10.63
CA LEU A 299 -16.12 -8.10 -11.33
C LEU A 299 -17.43 -8.83 -11.63
N MET A 300 -18.35 -8.92 -10.67
CA MET A 300 -19.66 -9.55 -10.87
C MET A 300 -20.44 -8.86 -11.98
N GLN A 301 -20.44 -7.53 -12.02
CA GLN A 301 -21.07 -6.77 -13.10
C GLN A 301 -20.45 -7.08 -14.46
N ALA A 302 -19.12 -7.03 -14.56
CA ALA A 302 -18.42 -7.33 -15.80
C ALA A 302 -18.61 -8.79 -16.26
N LEU A 303 -18.80 -9.72 -15.32
CA LEU A 303 -19.16 -11.11 -15.61
C LEU A 303 -20.63 -11.29 -15.99
N ALA A 304 -21.54 -10.42 -15.53
CA ALA A 304 -22.95 -10.43 -15.92
C ALA A 304 -23.12 -10.03 -17.39
N ASP A 305 -22.34 -9.04 -17.83
CA ASP A 305 -22.42 -8.46 -19.18
C ASP A 305 -21.66 -9.26 -20.25
N ARG A 306 -21.01 -10.36 -19.86
CA ARG A 306 -20.19 -11.16 -20.76
C ARG A 306 -21.06 -11.98 -21.73
N GLN A 307 -20.58 -12.13 -22.96
CA GLN A 307 -21.32 -12.80 -24.05
C GLN A 307 -21.77 -14.24 -23.72
N ARG A 308 -20.99 -14.98 -22.92
CA ARG A 308 -21.29 -16.36 -22.53
C ARG A 308 -21.74 -16.40 -21.07
N ARG A 309 -22.97 -16.83 -20.81
CA ARG A 309 -23.54 -16.90 -19.45
C ARG A 309 -22.62 -17.61 -18.45
N LEU A 310 -22.49 -17.04 -17.25
CA LEU A 310 -21.83 -17.65 -16.10
C LEU A 310 -22.80 -18.62 -15.42
N ASP A 311 -22.35 -19.86 -15.23
CA ASP A 311 -23.12 -20.89 -14.52
C ASP A 311 -22.91 -20.74 -13.02
N HIS A 312 -21.67 -20.46 -12.59
CA HIS A 312 -21.33 -20.33 -11.18
C HIS A 312 -20.14 -19.39 -10.93
N LEU A 313 -20.28 -18.52 -9.93
CA LEU A 313 -19.17 -17.80 -9.31
C LEU A 313 -19.01 -18.31 -7.88
N LYS A 314 -17.81 -18.75 -7.52
CA LYS A 314 -17.41 -19.07 -6.16
C LYS A 314 -16.35 -18.07 -5.71
N ILE A 315 -16.51 -17.45 -4.56
CA ILE A 315 -15.52 -16.57 -3.94
C ILE A 315 -15.08 -17.21 -2.63
N THR A 316 -13.81 -17.56 -2.52
CA THR A 316 -13.19 -17.97 -1.25
C THR A 316 -12.36 -16.82 -0.71
N ALA A 317 -12.74 -16.31 0.45
CA ALA A 317 -12.08 -15.20 1.12
C ALA A 317 -11.25 -15.73 2.28
N VAL A 318 -9.93 -15.65 2.17
CA VAL A 318 -9.00 -16.03 3.24
C VAL A 318 -8.77 -14.82 4.14
N GLY A 319 -8.76 -15.03 5.45
CA GLY A 319 -8.40 -13.99 6.40
C GLY A 319 -7.72 -14.54 7.64
N LEU A 320 -6.84 -13.72 8.22
CA LEU A 320 -6.02 -14.08 9.37
C LEU A 320 -6.72 -13.86 10.72
N ARG A 321 -7.78 -13.05 10.75
CA ARG A 321 -8.47 -12.63 11.98
C ARG A 321 -9.97 -12.44 11.73
N GLY A 322 -10.79 -12.80 12.73
CA GLY A 322 -12.23 -12.50 12.78
C GLY A 322 -13.06 -13.05 11.61
N ILE A 323 -13.45 -14.33 11.66
CA ILE A 323 -14.27 -14.97 10.61
C ILE A 323 -15.61 -14.25 10.38
N GLN A 324 -16.21 -13.71 11.46
CA GLN A 324 -17.46 -12.94 11.41
C GLN A 324 -17.36 -11.76 10.44
N LYS A 325 -16.21 -11.07 10.42
CA LYS A 325 -15.96 -9.98 9.49
C LYS A 325 -15.98 -10.52 8.06
N ILE A 326 -15.20 -11.56 7.77
CA ILE A 326 -15.18 -12.18 6.43
C ILE A 326 -16.61 -12.58 5.98
N GLU A 327 -17.40 -13.17 6.86
CA GLU A 327 -18.80 -13.53 6.60
C GLU A 327 -19.70 -12.33 6.30
N GLU A 328 -19.56 -11.23 7.03
CA GLU A 328 -20.30 -9.99 6.76
C GLU A 328 -19.99 -9.42 5.37
N THR A 329 -18.75 -9.57 4.90
CA THR A 329 -18.37 -9.15 3.54
C THR A 329 -19.17 -9.92 2.48
N GLY A 330 -19.27 -11.24 2.65
CA GLY A 330 -20.06 -12.09 1.75
C GLY A 330 -21.55 -11.71 1.77
N LYS A 331 -22.11 -11.46 2.95
CA LYS A 331 -23.52 -11.06 3.11
C LYS A 331 -23.87 -9.73 2.45
N ARG A 332 -22.92 -8.83 2.20
CA ARG A 332 -23.21 -7.50 1.59
C ARG A 332 -23.28 -7.53 0.06
N SER A 333 -22.81 -8.59 -0.58
CA SER A 333 -22.71 -8.68 -2.05
C SER A 333 -23.98 -9.24 -2.72
N MET A 334 -25.18 -8.87 -2.25
CA MET A 334 -26.44 -9.61 -2.50
C MET A 334 -27.08 -9.47 -3.89
N ASN A 335 -26.49 -8.75 -4.84
CA ASN A 335 -27.15 -8.49 -6.14
C ASN A 335 -26.78 -9.48 -7.26
N PHE A 336 -25.90 -10.44 -7.00
CA PHE A 336 -25.45 -11.44 -7.97
C PHE A 336 -25.52 -12.85 -7.36
N PRO A 337 -25.94 -13.90 -8.10
CA PRO A 337 -25.90 -15.27 -7.57
C PRO A 337 -24.46 -15.81 -7.55
N PHE A 338 -23.91 -16.00 -6.36
CA PHE A 338 -22.57 -16.58 -6.15
C PHE A 338 -22.51 -17.38 -4.84
N THR A 339 -21.54 -18.28 -4.73
CA THR A 339 -21.21 -18.96 -3.48
C THR A 339 -20.06 -18.24 -2.80
N PHE A 340 -20.25 -17.85 -1.54
CA PHE A 340 -19.20 -17.26 -0.72
C PHE A 340 -18.69 -18.26 0.31
N LYS A 341 -17.37 -18.40 0.41
CA LYS A 341 -16.71 -19.26 1.39
C LYS A 341 -15.69 -18.46 2.22
N PRO A 342 -15.96 -18.20 3.50
CA PRO A 342 -14.96 -17.65 4.40
C PRO A 342 -13.97 -18.74 4.82
N VAL A 343 -12.68 -18.44 4.76
CA VAL A 343 -11.59 -19.30 5.27
C VAL A 343 -10.79 -18.51 6.28
N LYS A 344 -10.84 -18.92 7.55
CA LYS A 344 -10.00 -18.36 8.60
C LYS A 344 -8.80 -19.27 8.83
N VAL A 345 -7.59 -18.70 8.78
CA VAL A 345 -6.36 -19.36 9.20
C VAL A 345 -5.66 -18.49 10.24
N SER A 346 -4.94 -19.09 11.19
CA SER A 346 -4.16 -18.31 12.16
C SER A 346 -2.84 -17.84 11.54
N CYS A 347 -2.37 -18.57 10.53
CA CYS A 347 -1.16 -18.30 9.79
C CYS A 347 -1.25 -18.82 8.34
N MET A 348 -0.62 -18.15 7.39
CA MET A 348 -0.57 -18.60 5.99
C MET A 348 0.20 -19.93 5.81
N SER A 349 0.99 -20.37 6.79
CA SER A 349 1.59 -21.70 6.81
C SER A 349 0.58 -22.83 7.02
N GLU A 350 -0.63 -22.52 7.52
CA GLU A 350 -1.70 -23.50 7.74
C GLU A 350 -2.57 -23.72 6.50
N ILE A 351 -2.37 -22.91 5.46
CA ILE A 351 -3.10 -23.05 4.21
C ILE A 351 -2.78 -24.41 3.57
N LYS A 352 -3.84 -25.12 3.17
CA LYS A 352 -3.82 -26.40 2.44
C LYS A 352 -4.78 -26.35 1.27
N GLU A 353 -4.56 -27.21 0.27
CA GLU A 353 -5.41 -27.30 -0.93
C GLU A 353 -6.88 -27.59 -0.57
N GLU A 354 -7.12 -28.46 0.43
CA GLU A 354 -8.46 -28.88 0.82
C GLU A 354 -9.35 -27.72 1.29
N LEU A 355 -8.75 -26.64 1.82
CA LEU A 355 -9.49 -25.47 2.31
C LEU A 355 -10.26 -24.76 1.19
N PHE A 356 -9.84 -24.90 -0.06
CA PHE A 356 -10.47 -24.20 -1.18
C PHE A 356 -11.63 -25.00 -1.80
N GLU A 357 -11.68 -26.33 -1.62
CA GLU A 357 -12.71 -27.21 -2.22
C GLU A 357 -12.89 -26.94 -3.72
N THR A 358 -11.80 -26.91 -4.48
CA THR A 358 -11.84 -26.64 -5.92
C THR A 358 -12.48 -27.80 -6.69
N ALA A 359 -13.29 -27.50 -7.70
CA ALA A 359 -13.79 -28.48 -8.65
C ALA A 359 -12.96 -28.50 -9.95
N ALA A 360 -12.88 -29.66 -10.60
CA ALA A 360 -12.04 -29.86 -11.79
C ALA A 360 -12.47 -29.03 -13.02
N ASP A 361 -13.72 -28.56 -13.05
CA ASP A 361 -14.30 -27.77 -14.14
C ASP A 361 -14.36 -26.25 -13.84
N GLU A 362 -13.74 -25.80 -12.74
CA GLU A 362 -13.62 -24.39 -12.37
C GLU A 362 -12.36 -23.74 -12.95
N ALA A 363 -12.51 -22.53 -13.50
CA ALA A 363 -11.38 -21.65 -13.74
C ALA A 363 -11.00 -20.95 -12.43
N ILE A 364 -9.86 -21.34 -11.85
CA ILE A 364 -9.37 -20.79 -10.59
C ILE A 364 -8.63 -19.47 -10.85
N VAL A 365 -8.94 -18.45 -10.06
CA VAL A 365 -8.28 -17.14 -10.03
C VAL A 365 -7.78 -16.90 -8.63
N VAL A 366 -6.51 -16.50 -8.48
CA VAL A 366 -5.95 -16.13 -7.17
C VAL A 366 -5.65 -14.64 -7.15
N VAL A 367 -6.06 -13.94 -6.09
CA VAL A 367 -5.76 -12.52 -5.90
C VAL A 367 -5.01 -12.34 -4.59
N ALA A 368 -3.82 -11.75 -4.69
CA ALA A 368 -2.96 -11.42 -3.57
C ALA A 368 -2.67 -9.93 -3.59
N ASN A 369 -3.49 -9.14 -2.89
CA ASN A 369 -3.32 -7.69 -2.85
C ASN A 369 -2.77 -7.23 -1.50
N MET A 370 -1.53 -6.73 -1.48
CA MET A 370 -0.78 -6.17 -0.34
C MET A 370 -0.52 -7.16 0.81
N ILE A 371 -0.78 -8.45 0.59
CA ILE A 371 -0.64 -9.49 1.60
C ILE A 371 0.74 -10.17 1.57
N LEU A 372 1.38 -10.31 0.39
CA LEU A 372 2.63 -11.08 0.28
C LEU A 372 3.78 -10.39 1.03
N ARG A 373 3.84 -9.06 0.95
CA ARG A 373 4.76 -8.22 1.75
C ARG A 373 4.75 -8.56 3.25
N THR A 374 3.62 -8.96 3.81
CA THR A 374 3.49 -9.26 5.24
C THR A 374 4.23 -10.55 5.66
N MET A 375 4.59 -11.38 4.68
CA MET A 375 5.22 -12.68 4.90
C MET A 375 6.72 -12.69 4.62
N LEU A 376 7.33 -11.57 4.22
CA LEU A 376 8.78 -11.53 3.92
C LEU A 376 9.66 -11.84 5.13
N SER A 377 9.17 -11.63 6.36
CA SER A 377 9.87 -12.06 7.59
C SER A 377 9.66 -13.54 7.93
N ARG A 378 8.77 -14.23 7.22
CA ARG A 378 8.33 -15.61 7.47
C ARG A 378 8.36 -16.41 6.16
N PRO A 379 9.55 -16.71 5.61
CA PRO A 379 9.68 -17.33 4.29
C PRO A 379 8.93 -18.66 4.17
N ALA A 380 8.86 -19.46 5.25
CA ALA A 380 8.09 -20.69 5.27
C ALA A 380 6.58 -20.48 4.97
N CYS A 381 6.00 -19.37 5.42
CA CYS A 381 4.60 -19.04 5.10
C CYS A 381 4.41 -18.76 3.61
N LEU A 382 5.33 -17.98 3.04
CA LEU A 382 5.29 -17.59 1.63
C LEU A 382 5.54 -18.81 0.73
N GLU A 383 6.52 -19.66 1.07
CA GLU A 383 6.80 -20.90 0.34
C GLU A 383 5.63 -21.90 0.42
N ASN A 384 5.02 -22.06 1.60
CA ASN A 384 3.84 -22.89 1.77
C ASN A 384 2.68 -22.41 0.88
N LEU A 385 2.39 -21.10 0.93
CA LEU A 385 1.33 -20.48 0.14
C LEU A 385 1.57 -20.68 -1.36
N MET A 386 2.77 -20.40 -1.85
CA MET A 386 3.09 -20.56 -3.27
C MET A 386 3.02 -22.03 -3.73
N ARG A 387 3.43 -22.98 -2.89
CA ARG A 387 3.29 -24.42 -3.15
C ARG A 387 1.82 -24.81 -3.30
N VAL A 388 0.96 -24.37 -2.39
CA VAL A 388 -0.49 -24.62 -2.47
C VAL A 388 -1.06 -23.99 -3.73
N ILE A 389 -0.78 -22.71 -4.01
CA ILE A 389 -1.28 -22.02 -5.21
C ILE A 389 -0.84 -22.75 -6.49
N LYS A 390 0.40 -23.24 -6.54
CA LYS A 390 0.89 -24.06 -7.66
C LYS A 390 0.08 -25.34 -7.85
N ASN A 391 -0.26 -26.02 -6.75
CA ASN A 391 -1.06 -27.25 -6.79
C ASN A 391 -2.51 -27.00 -7.21
N LEU A 392 -3.07 -25.83 -6.86
CA LEU A 392 -4.38 -25.39 -7.37
C LEU A 392 -4.36 -25.09 -8.87
N ASN A 393 -3.19 -24.84 -9.47
CA ASN A 393 -3.00 -24.58 -10.89
C ASN A 393 -3.96 -23.50 -11.45
N PRO A 394 -3.92 -22.26 -10.91
CA PRO A 394 -4.82 -21.20 -11.31
C PRO A 394 -4.66 -20.80 -12.78
N SER A 395 -5.75 -20.34 -13.37
CA SER A 395 -5.77 -19.73 -14.71
C SER A 395 -4.98 -18.43 -14.74
N ILE A 396 -5.01 -17.67 -13.64
CA ILE A 396 -4.23 -16.45 -13.43
C ILE A 396 -4.11 -16.15 -11.93
N MET A 397 -2.97 -15.60 -11.54
CA MET A 397 -2.77 -14.99 -10.23
C MET A 397 -2.52 -13.48 -10.40
N ILE A 398 -3.34 -12.65 -9.76
CA ILE A 398 -3.17 -11.19 -9.72
C ILE A 398 -2.44 -10.83 -8.43
N VAL A 399 -1.40 -10.02 -8.55
CA VAL A 399 -0.58 -9.55 -7.43
C VAL A 399 -0.52 -8.04 -7.44
N GLY A 400 -1.07 -7.41 -6.40
CA GLY A 400 -0.94 -5.99 -6.13
C GLY A 400 -0.01 -5.78 -4.95
N GLU A 401 1.05 -4.99 -5.09
CA GLU A 401 2.08 -4.80 -4.05
C GLU A 401 2.50 -3.33 -3.90
N VAL A 402 3.15 -3.03 -2.78
CA VAL A 402 3.74 -1.70 -2.52
C VAL A 402 5.09 -1.60 -3.26
N GLU A 403 5.21 -0.61 -4.14
CA GLU A 403 6.40 -0.41 -4.98
C GLU A 403 7.46 0.45 -4.26
N ALA A 404 7.99 -0.06 -3.14
CA ALA A 404 9.02 0.60 -2.34
C ALA A 404 9.89 -0.42 -1.59
N ASN A 405 11.15 -0.07 -1.28
CA ASN A 405 12.06 -0.95 -0.54
C ASN A 405 12.06 -0.67 0.97
N HIS A 406 11.01 -1.12 1.65
CA HIS A 406 10.90 -1.04 3.11
C HIS A 406 11.53 -2.26 3.82
N ASN A 407 12.29 -3.09 3.11
CA ASN A 407 12.88 -4.32 3.66
C ASN A 407 14.40 -4.26 3.86
N SER A 408 15.02 -3.08 3.72
CA SER A 408 16.45 -2.90 4.00
C SER A 408 16.81 -3.39 5.43
N PRO A 409 17.93 -4.13 5.60
CA PRO A 409 18.44 -4.51 6.92
C PRO A 409 18.94 -3.30 7.70
N THR A 410 19.48 -2.29 7.02
CA THR A 410 19.92 -1.02 7.62
C THR A 410 18.71 -0.16 7.98
N PHE A 411 18.62 0.24 9.26
CA PHE A 411 17.53 1.08 9.78
C PHE A 411 17.39 2.41 9.03
N VAL A 412 18.49 3.17 8.90
CA VAL A 412 18.48 4.50 8.27
C VAL A 412 18.00 4.43 6.82
N ASN A 413 18.50 3.45 6.04
CA ASN A 413 18.02 3.24 4.67
C ASN A 413 16.51 3.00 4.63
N ARG A 414 16.02 2.09 5.48
CA ARG A 414 14.59 1.77 5.54
C ARG A 414 13.75 2.98 5.98
N PHE A 415 14.27 3.79 6.91
CA PHE A 415 13.64 5.03 7.37
C PHE A 415 13.48 6.04 6.24
N VAL A 416 14.57 6.30 5.49
CA VAL A 416 14.57 7.25 4.38
C VAL A 416 13.62 6.81 3.27
N GLU A 417 13.68 5.55 2.85
CA GLU A 417 12.77 4.99 1.82
C GLU A 417 11.31 5.15 2.23
N ALA A 418 10.98 4.84 3.50
CA ALA A 418 9.64 5.01 4.02
C ALA A 418 9.22 6.49 4.06
N LEU A 419 10.12 7.41 4.43
CA LEU A 419 9.82 8.84 4.49
C LEU A 419 9.43 9.39 3.12
N PHE A 420 10.17 9.04 2.06
CA PHE A 420 9.82 9.40 0.68
C PHE A 420 8.47 8.80 0.27
N PHE A 421 8.27 7.50 0.50
CA PHE A 421 7.03 6.81 0.15
C PHE A 421 5.80 7.41 0.84
N TYR A 422 5.85 7.58 2.17
CA TYR A 422 4.73 8.17 2.92
C TYR A 422 4.59 9.67 2.65
N GLY A 423 5.68 10.39 2.35
CA GLY A 423 5.62 11.79 1.93
C GLY A 423 4.77 11.97 0.66
N ALA A 424 4.98 11.11 -0.35
CA ALA A 424 4.17 11.10 -1.55
C ALA A 424 2.69 10.73 -1.27
N TYR A 425 2.43 9.78 -0.37
CA TYR A 425 1.05 9.47 0.05
C TYR A 425 0.38 10.63 0.75
N PHE A 426 1.04 11.29 1.70
CA PHE A 426 0.44 12.41 2.44
C PHE A 426 0.15 13.60 1.52
N ASP A 427 1.02 13.87 0.53
CA ASP A 427 0.74 14.84 -0.53
C ASP A 427 -0.46 14.43 -1.41
N CYS A 428 -0.57 13.15 -1.74
CA CYS A 428 -1.74 12.59 -2.43
C CYS A 428 -3.02 12.78 -1.63
N LEU A 429 -3.01 12.44 -0.34
CA LEU A 429 -4.16 12.57 0.54
C LEU A 429 -4.58 14.03 0.73
N GLU A 430 -3.62 14.95 0.88
CA GLU A 430 -3.88 16.39 0.93
C GLU A 430 -4.61 16.87 -0.33
N THR A 431 -4.18 16.38 -1.50
CA THR A 431 -4.74 16.79 -2.79
C THR A 431 -6.11 16.18 -3.03
N CYS A 432 -6.24 14.87 -2.87
CA CYS A 432 -7.44 14.10 -3.23
C CYS A 432 -8.57 14.21 -2.20
N LEU A 433 -8.24 14.42 -0.91
CA LEU A 433 -9.21 14.45 0.18
C LEU A 433 -9.27 15.83 0.87
N LYS A 434 -8.88 16.90 0.16
CA LYS A 434 -8.84 18.27 0.70
C LYS A 434 -10.14 18.70 1.37
N GLN A 435 -11.28 18.32 0.79
CA GLN A 435 -12.61 18.68 1.28
C GLN A 435 -13.13 17.73 2.37
N ASN A 436 -12.42 16.62 2.61
CA ASN A 436 -12.85 15.57 3.53
C ASN A 436 -11.76 15.26 4.57
N THR A 437 -11.50 16.26 5.42
CA THR A 437 -10.47 16.22 6.46
C THR A 437 -10.63 15.02 7.39
N GLU A 438 -11.88 14.65 7.75
CA GLU A 438 -12.12 13.49 8.60
C GLU A 438 -11.61 12.21 7.94
N HIS A 439 -12.02 11.94 6.70
CA HIS A 439 -11.62 10.71 6.00
C HIS A 439 -10.11 10.70 5.71
N ARG A 440 -9.51 11.87 5.46
CA ARG A 440 -8.06 12.04 5.36
C ARG A 440 -7.36 11.64 6.66
N THR A 441 -7.73 12.25 7.78
CA THR A 441 -7.11 12.00 9.09
C THR A 441 -7.17 10.52 9.45
N ILE A 442 -8.30 9.85 9.21
CA ILE A 442 -8.39 8.44 9.58
C ILE A 442 -7.56 7.54 8.64
N THR A 443 -7.42 7.93 7.37
CA THR A 443 -6.52 7.25 6.43
C THR A 443 -5.05 7.44 6.85
N GLU A 444 -4.66 8.66 7.21
CA GLU A 444 -3.32 8.98 7.72
C GLU A 444 -3.02 8.20 9.01
N ALA A 445 -3.97 8.09 9.93
CA ALA A 445 -3.86 7.26 11.13
C ALA A 445 -3.74 5.75 10.83
N THR A 446 -4.27 5.27 9.70
CA THR A 446 -4.05 3.89 9.27
C THR A 446 -2.62 3.71 8.75
N PHE A 447 -2.10 4.69 8.02
CA PHE A 447 -0.72 4.69 7.54
C PHE A 447 0.32 4.84 8.65
N SER A 448 -0.01 5.54 9.73
CA SER A 448 0.88 5.67 10.89
C SER A 448 1.22 4.31 11.51
N ASN A 449 0.31 3.34 11.49
CA ASN A 449 0.60 1.97 11.93
C ASN A 449 1.69 1.30 11.07
N GLY A 450 1.68 1.57 9.76
CA GLY A 450 2.71 1.09 8.84
C GLY A 450 4.06 1.75 9.11
N ILE A 451 4.07 3.08 9.29
CA ILE A 451 5.26 3.85 9.69
C ILE A 451 5.84 3.30 11.00
N GLU A 452 5.00 3.15 12.03
CA GLU A 452 5.38 2.62 13.32
C GLU A 452 5.97 1.23 13.20
N ASN A 453 5.36 0.32 12.43
CA ASN A 453 5.90 -1.04 12.27
C ASN A 453 7.27 -1.04 11.55
N ILE A 454 7.44 -0.20 10.52
CA ILE A 454 8.70 -0.07 9.77
C ILE A 454 9.83 0.48 10.66
N VAL A 455 9.52 1.48 11.49
CA VAL A 455 10.49 2.23 12.29
C VAL A 455 10.77 1.52 13.61
N THR A 456 9.79 1.00 14.33
CA THR A 456 9.96 0.51 15.71
C THR A 456 10.23 -1.00 15.83
N MET A 457 9.73 -1.80 14.89
CA MET A 457 9.79 -3.26 14.97
C MET A 457 11.00 -3.82 14.21
N GLU A 458 11.46 -5.01 14.60
CA GLU A 458 12.52 -5.76 13.93
C GLU A 458 12.16 -7.24 13.88
N GLY A 459 12.98 -8.06 13.21
CA GLY A 459 12.79 -9.52 13.16
C GLY A 459 11.42 -9.92 12.59
N THR A 460 10.81 -10.95 13.18
CA THR A 460 9.49 -11.47 12.77
C THR A 460 8.34 -10.53 13.07
N ASP A 461 8.50 -9.63 14.04
CA ASP A 461 7.45 -8.70 14.46
C ASP A 461 7.29 -7.52 13.48
N ARG A 462 8.32 -7.24 12.67
CA ARG A 462 8.22 -6.30 11.56
C ARG A 462 7.56 -6.97 10.36
N ILE A 463 6.28 -6.67 10.15
CA ILE A 463 5.44 -7.22 9.09
C ILE A 463 5.30 -6.28 7.89
N ALA A 464 5.47 -4.97 8.05
CA ALA A 464 5.36 -3.98 6.98
C ALA A 464 6.63 -3.97 6.11
N ARG A 465 6.88 -5.06 5.37
CA ARG A 465 8.09 -5.26 4.58
C ARG A 465 7.77 -5.24 3.09
N SER A 466 8.07 -4.13 2.42
CA SER A 466 7.87 -4.02 0.96
C SER A 466 9.19 -4.22 0.22
N VAL A 467 9.11 -4.77 -0.99
CA VAL A 467 10.20 -4.85 -1.96
C VAL A 467 9.65 -4.47 -3.34
N LYS A 468 10.52 -3.99 -4.22
CA LYS A 468 10.17 -3.61 -5.60
C LYS A 468 9.86 -4.82 -6.47
N MET A 469 9.16 -4.60 -7.58
CA MET A 469 8.74 -5.66 -8.50
C MET A 469 9.88 -6.60 -8.92
N ASP A 470 11.10 -6.12 -9.16
CA ASP A 470 12.23 -6.97 -9.56
C ASP A 470 12.49 -8.13 -8.58
N VAL A 471 12.34 -7.87 -7.27
CA VAL A 471 12.50 -8.88 -6.22
C VAL A 471 11.34 -9.89 -6.26
N TRP A 472 10.12 -9.41 -6.51
CA TRP A 472 8.95 -10.28 -6.69
C TRP A 472 9.08 -11.16 -7.93
N ARG A 473 9.56 -10.63 -9.07
CA ARG A 473 9.81 -11.43 -10.28
C ARG A 473 10.83 -12.53 -10.01
N ALA A 474 11.94 -12.21 -9.34
CA ALA A 474 12.95 -13.19 -8.95
C ALA A 474 12.40 -14.24 -7.97
N PHE A 475 11.46 -13.86 -7.09
CA PHE A 475 10.80 -14.81 -6.21
C PHE A 475 9.85 -15.75 -6.97
N PHE A 476 8.99 -15.22 -7.85
CA PHE A 476 8.01 -16.00 -8.60
C PHE A 476 8.65 -16.93 -9.64
N SER A 477 9.80 -16.55 -10.22
CA SER A 477 10.53 -17.40 -11.18
C SER A 477 10.98 -18.72 -10.56
N ARG A 478 11.26 -18.77 -9.24
CA ARG A 478 11.56 -20.01 -8.49
C ARG A 478 10.43 -21.04 -8.57
N PHE A 479 9.20 -20.58 -8.76
CA PHE A 479 8.00 -21.43 -8.89
C PHE A 479 7.63 -21.72 -10.36
N ARG A 480 8.48 -21.31 -11.31
CA ARG A 480 8.25 -21.38 -12.77
C ARG A 480 7.02 -20.58 -13.19
N MET A 481 6.80 -19.45 -12.52
CA MET A 481 5.76 -18.52 -12.91
C MET A 481 6.31 -17.55 -13.95
N VAL A 482 5.46 -17.21 -14.91
CA VAL A 482 5.74 -16.25 -15.98
C VAL A 482 4.79 -15.08 -15.82
N GLU A 483 5.33 -13.88 -15.92
CA GLU A 483 4.56 -12.65 -15.89
C GLU A 483 3.72 -12.55 -17.17
N VAL A 484 2.47 -12.09 -17.04
CA VAL A 484 1.53 -11.93 -18.13
C VAL A 484 1.23 -10.45 -18.28
N GLY A 485 1.49 -9.92 -19.47
CA GLY A 485 1.18 -8.52 -19.80
C GLY A 485 -0.32 -8.24 -19.77
N PHE A 486 -0.66 -7.02 -19.36
CA PHE A 486 -2.01 -6.48 -19.55
C PHE A 486 -2.23 -6.14 -21.03
N SER A 487 -3.45 -6.37 -21.52
CA SER A 487 -3.80 -6.04 -22.91
C SER A 487 -3.69 -4.54 -23.18
N ASP A 488 -3.40 -4.16 -24.44
CA ASP A 488 -3.34 -2.74 -24.84
C ASP A 488 -4.65 -2.00 -24.54
N SER A 489 -5.79 -2.70 -24.69
CA SER A 489 -7.10 -2.16 -24.31
C SER A 489 -7.19 -1.92 -22.81
N SER A 490 -6.68 -2.84 -21.99
CA SER A 490 -6.67 -2.68 -20.52
C SER A 490 -5.78 -1.50 -20.10
N LEU A 491 -4.58 -1.39 -20.66
CA LEU A 491 -3.66 -0.28 -20.39
C LEU A 491 -4.20 1.07 -20.90
N TYR A 492 -4.87 1.08 -22.05
CA TYR A 492 -5.55 2.26 -22.57
C TYR A 492 -6.65 2.73 -21.61
N GLN A 493 -7.53 1.82 -21.17
CA GLN A 493 -8.57 2.14 -20.18
C GLN A 493 -7.98 2.60 -18.85
N ALA A 494 -6.90 1.96 -18.38
CA ALA A 494 -6.16 2.40 -17.20
C ALA A 494 -5.71 3.86 -17.34
N GLY A 495 -5.22 4.26 -18.51
CA GLY A 495 -4.82 5.64 -18.82
C GLY A 495 -5.97 6.66 -18.90
N LEU A 496 -7.22 6.22 -19.05
CA LEU A 496 -8.39 7.09 -19.06
C LEU A 496 -8.92 7.37 -17.65
N ILE A 497 -8.74 6.45 -16.70
CA ILE A 497 -9.30 6.57 -15.35
C ILE A 497 -8.79 7.83 -14.63
N PRO A 498 -7.47 8.14 -14.56
CA PRO A 498 -7.00 9.34 -13.90
C PRO A 498 -7.62 10.62 -14.47
N LYS A 499 -7.94 10.68 -15.76
CA LYS A 499 -8.52 11.86 -16.42
C LYS A 499 -9.91 12.22 -15.88
N GLN A 500 -10.57 11.31 -15.17
CA GLN A 500 -11.87 11.54 -14.52
C GLN A 500 -11.74 12.23 -13.16
N PHE A 501 -10.51 12.40 -12.66
CA PHE A 501 -10.25 12.98 -11.35
C PHE A 501 -9.63 14.38 -11.51
N PRO A 502 -10.04 15.37 -10.69
CA PRO A 502 -9.39 16.68 -10.68
C PRO A 502 -7.88 16.61 -10.41
N CYS A 503 -7.45 15.60 -9.65
CA CYS A 503 -6.05 15.33 -9.32
C CYS A 503 -5.35 14.39 -10.32
N GLY A 504 -6.01 14.03 -11.43
CA GLY A 504 -5.56 13.04 -12.39
C GLY A 504 -4.16 13.25 -12.95
N SER A 505 -3.79 14.51 -13.19
CA SER A 505 -2.47 14.89 -13.71
C SER A 505 -1.31 14.58 -12.76
N SER A 506 -1.60 14.34 -11.47
CA SER A 506 -0.60 13.91 -10.48
C SER A 506 -0.47 12.39 -10.40
N CYS A 507 -1.41 11.62 -10.96
CA CYS A 507 -1.33 10.16 -11.02
C CYS A 507 -0.47 9.74 -12.22
N THR A 508 0.59 8.98 -11.97
CA THR A 508 1.51 8.50 -13.02
C THR A 508 1.31 7.01 -13.24
N LEU A 509 1.30 6.59 -14.50
CA LEU A 509 1.20 5.20 -14.91
C LEU A 509 2.44 4.85 -15.75
N GLU A 510 3.13 3.78 -15.38
CA GLU A 510 4.35 3.33 -16.05
C GLU A 510 4.26 1.83 -16.29
N LYS A 511 4.59 1.39 -17.51
CA LYS A 511 4.78 -0.03 -17.81
C LYS A 511 6.21 -0.42 -17.45
N ASN A 512 6.37 -1.39 -16.55
CA ASN A 512 7.68 -1.93 -16.16
C ASN A 512 7.70 -3.44 -16.43
N GLY A 513 8.35 -3.85 -17.52
CA GLY A 513 8.20 -5.20 -18.04
C GLY A 513 6.73 -5.44 -18.41
N GLU A 514 6.12 -6.47 -17.83
CA GLU A 514 4.70 -6.80 -18.06
C GLU A 514 3.76 -6.28 -16.95
N CYS A 515 4.29 -5.62 -15.91
CA CYS A 515 3.49 -5.01 -14.84
C CYS A 515 3.13 -3.55 -15.12
N LEU A 516 2.13 -3.08 -14.38
CA LEU A 516 1.75 -1.67 -14.28
C LEU A 516 2.23 -1.11 -12.94
N ILE A 517 3.08 -0.09 -12.99
CA ILE A 517 3.43 0.73 -11.83
C ILE A 517 2.52 1.96 -11.82
N VAL A 518 1.95 2.23 -10.66
CA VAL A 518 1.16 3.42 -10.39
C VAL A 518 1.85 4.28 -9.35
N GLY A 519 1.96 5.57 -9.63
CA GLY A 519 2.67 6.53 -8.80
C GLY A 519 1.94 7.85 -8.62
N TRP A 520 2.54 8.70 -7.80
CA TRP A 520 2.06 10.04 -7.49
C TRP A 520 3.18 11.06 -7.67
N LYS A 521 2.98 12.04 -8.57
CA LYS A 521 3.97 13.04 -8.97
C LYS A 521 5.35 12.43 -9.30
N GLY A 522 5.34 11.28 -9.98
CA GLY A 522 6.56 10.55 -10.36
C GLY A 522 7.14 9.64 -9.28
N THR A 523 6.57 9.59 -8.07
CA THR A 523 6.97 8.63 -7.04
C THR A 523 6.18 7.33 -7.20
N PRO A 524 6.82 6.17 -7.46
CA PRO A 524 6.14 4.88 -7.50
C PRO A 524 5.50 4.55 -6.15
N LEU A 525 4.24 4.12 -6.15
CA LEU A 525 3.51 3.74 -4.92
C LEU A 525 3.08 2.27 -4.94
N HIS A 526 2.55 1.82 -6.07
CA HIS A 526 2.02 0.48 -6.22
C HIS A 526 2.45 -0.17 -7.52
N SER A 527 2.53 -1.49 -7.49
CA SER A 527 2.72 -2.33 -8.66
C SER A 527 1.57 -3.32 -8.77
N LEU A 528 1.00 -3.47 -9.96
CA LEU A 528 0.03 -4.50 -10.29
C LEU A 528 0.63 -5.43 -11.36
N SER A 529 0.62 -6.74 -11.10
CA SER A 529 1.15 -7.74 -12.02
C SER A 529 0.23 -8.96 -12.09
N ALA A 530 0.30 -9.68 -13.21
CA ALA A 530 -0.44 -10.90 -13.46
C ALA A 530 0.53 -12.05 -13.74
N TRP A 531 0.22 -13.25 -13.26
CA TRP A 531 1.13 -14.39 -13.31
C TRP A 531 0.42 -15.68 -13.68
N LYS A 532 1.12 -16.55 -14.42
CA LYS A 532 0.71 -17.93 -14.72
C LYS A 532 1.85 -18.90 -14.43
N PHE A 533 1.51 -20.13 -14.05
CA PHE A 533 2.49 -21.21 -14.00
C PHE A 533 2.82 -21.67 -15.43
N SER A 534 4.11 -21.77 -15.74
CA SER A 534 4.56 -22.32 -17.03
C SER A 534 4.04 -23.74 -17.22
N ARG A 535 3.43 -23.99 -18.39
CA ARG A 535 2.86 -25.28 -18.78
C ARG A 535 3.87 -26.16 -19.53
N GLU A 536 5.16 -25.83 -19.51
CA GLU A 536 6.20 -26.70 -20.07
C GLU A 536 6.20 -28.05 -19.33
N ARG A 537 5.41 -28.98 -19.87
CA ARG A 537 5.59 -30.41 -19.65
C ARG A 537 6.94 -30.75 -20.28
N LEU A 538 7.80 -31.40 -19.51
CA LEU A 538 9.05 -31.99 -19.98
C LEU A 538 8.75 -32.99 -21.10
N TRP A 539 8.74 -32.52 -22.34
CA TRP A 539 8.98 -33.35 -23.51
C TRP A 539 9.89 -32.57 -24.44
N ARG A 540 11.09 -33.14 -24.65
CA ARG A 540 12.20 -32.71 -25.52
C ARG A 540 13.31 -31.90 -24.85
N SER A 541 14.34 -32.62 -24.39
CA SER A 541 15.74 -32.44 -24.86
C SER A 541 16.73 -33.26 -24.01
N LEU A 542 16.63 -34.60 -24.09
CA LEU A 542 17.78 -35.48 -23.85
C LEU A 542 18.07 -36.39 -25.06
N ALA A 543 17.52 -36.04 -26.22
CA ALA A 543 17.95 -36.56 -27.50
C ALA A 543 18.60 -35.40 -28.24
N ASN A 544 19.93 -35.49 -28.40
CA ASN A 544 20.83 -34.67 -29.21
C ASN A 544 21.92 -33.95 -28.41
N TYR A 545 22.74 -34.70 -27.68
CA TYR A 545 24.19 -34.49 -27.67
C TYR A 545 24.85 -35.86 -27.49
N ASN A 546 25.15 -36.51 -28.61
CA ASN A 546 26.23 -37.50 -28.71
C ASN A 546 27.40 -36.79 -29.40
N PHE A 547 28.58 -37.00 -28.83
CA PHE A 547 29.92 -36.45 -29.14
C PHE A 547 30.25 -35.09 -28.50
#